data_AF-A0A2R8BRT7-F1
#
_entry.id   AF-A0A2R8BRT7-F1
#
_cell.length_a   1.000
_cell.length_b   1.000
_cell.length_c   1.000
_cell.angle_alpha   90.00
_cell.angle_beta   90.00
_cell.angle_gamma   90.00
#
_symmetry.space_group_name_H-M   'P 1'
#
loop_
_entity.id
_entity.type
_entity.pdbx_description
1 polymer ?
#
loop_
_entity_poly.entity_id
_entity_poly.type
_entity_poly.pdbx_seq_one_letter_code
_entity_poly.pdbx_strand_id
1 'polypeptide(L)' 'MARENTNQNHPQNAPDYLAWHVTQRGEKAYWNKVGAAWKHKDGRGYTLQLETCPINGRIVLRLPLEDAPETSNDAGRS' A
#
# COMPACT_ATOMS: atom_id res chain seq x y z
N MET A 1 11.38 -25.54 1.99
CA MET A 1 11.31 -24.07 1.86
C MET A 1 9.87 -23.72 1.53
N ALA A 2 9.13 -23.22 2.52
CA ALA A 2 7.68 -23.03 2.46
C ALA A 2 7.32 -21.95 1.45
N ARG A 3 6.32 -22.25 0.61
CA ARG A 3 5.72 -21.33 -0.36
C ARG A 3 4.40 -20.90 0.27
N GLU A 4 4.37 -19.73 0.89
CA GLU A 4 3.14 -19.16 1.40
C GLU A 4 2.37 -18.57 0.21
N ASN A 5 1.41 -19.34 -0.28
CA ASN A 5 0.44 -18.91 -1.27
C ASN A 5 -0.63 -18.07 -0.55
N THR A 6 -0.38 -16.77 -0.41
CA THR A 6 -1.41 -15.82 0.03
C THR A 6 -2.38 -15.57 -1.13
N ASN A 7 -3.33 -16.48 -1.34
CA ASN A 7 -4.42 -16.30 -2.29
C ASN A 7 -5.53 -15.46 -1.62
N GLN A 8 -5.26 -14.15 -1.52
CA GLN A 8 -6.26 -13.18 -1.12
C GLN A 8 -7.00 -12.78 -2.40
N ASN A 9 -8.27 -13.17 -2.52
CA ASN A 9 -9.17 -12.77 -3.59
C ASN A 9 -9.42 -11.26 -3.52
N HIS A 10 -8.41 -10.48 -3.90
CA HIS A 10 -8.53 -9.03 -4.00
C HIS A 10 -9.43 -8.71 -5.19
N PRO A 11 -10.41 -7.81 -5.05
CA PRO A 11 -11.13 -7.29 -6.21
C PRO A 11 -10.08 -6.76 -7.19
N GLN A 12 -10.29 -6.97 -8.50
CA GLN A 12 -9.30 -6.78 -9.58
C GLN A 12 -8.53 -5.43 -9.58
N ASN A 13 -9.01 -4.44 -8.80
CA ASN A 13 -8.47 -3.09 -8.71
C ASN A 13 -7.89 -2.73 -7.32
N ALA A 14 -7.96 -3.62 -6.32
CA ALA A 14 -7.41 -3.33 -5.00
C ALA A 14 -5.88 -3.41 -5.01
N PRO A 15 -5.19 -2.58 -4.21
CA PRO A 15 -3.74 -2.59 -4.12
C PRO A 15 -3.22 -3.81 -3.37
N ASP A 16 -2.09 -4.36 -3.83
CA ASP A 16 -1.37 -5.44 -3.12
C ASP A 16 -0.73 -4.93 -1.83
N TYR A 17 -0.28 -3.66 -1.82
CA TYR A 17 0.37 -3.05 -0.66
C TYR A 17 -0.10 -1.61 -0.45
N LEU A 18 -0.21 -1.21 0.81
CA LEU A 18 -0.34 0.18 1.23
C LEU A 18 1.04 0.79 1.47
N ALA A 19 1.24 2.02 1.03
CA ALA A 19 2.48 2.78 1.20
C ALA A 19 2.39 3.72 2.39
N TRP A 20 3.33 3.56 3.33
CA TRP A 20 3.40 4.32 4.58
C TRP A 20 4.68 5.11 4.65
N HIS A 21 4.58 6.43 4.80
CA HIS A 21 5.72 7.25 5.19
C HIS A 21 5.97 7.08 6.69
N VAL A 22 7.14 6.54 7.02
CA VAL A 22 7.58 6.32 8.39
C VAL A 22 8.63 7.35 8.76
N THR A 23 8.31 8.17 9.76
CA THR A 23 9.27 9.11 10.37
C THR A 23 9.47 8.76 11.83
N GLN A 24 10.67 9.04 12.33
CA GLN A 24 11.00 8.87 13.74
C GLN A 24 11.30 10.24 14.34
N ARG A 25 10.68 10.56 15.47
CA ARG A 25 11.02 11.72 16.28
C ARG A 25 11.29 11.26 17.71
N GLY A 26 12.57 11.26 18.09
CA GLY A 26 13.03 10.65 19.33
C GLY A 26 12.73 9.15 19.35
N GLU A 27 12.02 8.70 20.38
CA GLU A 27 11.64 7.28 20.54
C GLU A 27 10.32 6.92 19.85
N LYS A 28 9.60 7.89 19.28
CA LYS A 28 8.28 7.66 18.67
C LYS A 28 8.38 7.53 17.15
N ALA A 29 7.71 6.52 16.61
CA ALA A 29 7.52 6.32 15.18
C ALA A 29 6.14 6.81 14.74
N TYR A 30 6.10 7.61 13.68
CA TYR A 30 4.87 8.12 13.07
C TYR A 30 4.69 7.46 11.71
N TRP A 31 3.48 6.95 11.47
CA TRP A 31 3.10 6.23 10.27
C TRP A 31 1.99 7.01 9.57
N ASN A 32 2.29 7.53 8.39
CA ASN A 32 1.33 8.27 7.57
C ASN A 32 1.09 7.51 6.27
N LYS A 33 -0.17 7.24 5.93
CA LYS A 33 -0.50 6.65 4.62
C LYS A 33 -0.22 7.70 3.55
N VAL A 34 0.55 7.31 2.53
CA VAL A 34 0.96 8.21 1.43
C VAL A 34 0.61 7.68 0.04
N GLY A 35 0.14 6.43 -0.05
CA GLY A 35 -0.25 5.83 -1.30
C GLY A 35 -0.44 4.32 -1.21
N ALA A 36 -0.28 3.66 -2.35
CA ALA A 36 -0.42 2.22 -2.48
C ALA A 36 0.40 1.67 -3.67
N ALA A 37 0.60 0.35 -3.70
CA ALA A 37 1.35 -0.33 -4.74
C ALA A 37 0.55 -1.48 -5.35
N TRP A 38 0.64 -1.62 -6.67
CA TRP A 38 -0.01 -2.68 -7.46
C TRP A 38 1.03 -3.48 -8.19
N LYS A 39 0.92 -4.80 -8.14
CA LYS A 39 1.79 -5.73 -8.84
C LYS A 39 1.56 -5.64 -10.35
N HIS A 40 2.65 -5.69 -11.11
CA HIS A 40 2.58 -5.74 -12.56
C HIS A 40 2.08 -7.10 -13.05
N LYS A 41 1.48 -7.12 -14.24
CA LYS A 41 0.94 -8.35 -14.86
C LYS A 41 2.02 -9.40 -15.12
N ASP A 42 3.26 -8.99 -15.35
CA ASP A 42 4.40 -9.89 -15.55
C ASP A 42 4.93 -10.50 -14.23
N GLY A 43 4.43 -10.01 -13.09
CA GLY A 43 4.83 -10.41 -11.75
C GLY A 43 6.25 -10.00 -11.35
N ARG A 44 6.91 -9.14 -12.14
CA ARG A 44 8.32 -8.74 -11.96
C ARG A 44 8.49 -7.31 -11.48
N GLY A 45 7.39 -6.63 -11.18
CA GLY A 45 7.43 -5.25 -10.74
C GLY A 45 6.19 -4.84 -9.97
N TYR A 46 6.27 -3.62 -9.44
CA TYR A 46 5.17 -2.94 -8.79
C TYR A 46 5.10 -1.51 -9.31
N THR A 47 3.90 -0.99 -9.50
CA THR A 47 3.65 0.44 -9.64
C THR A 47 3.33 0.99 -8.26
N LEU A 48 4.10 1.97 -7.79
CA LEU A 48 3.82 2.72 -6.57
C LEU A 48 3.16 4.04 -6.95
N GLN A 49 1.88 4.22 -6.59
CA GLN A 49 1.18 5.50 -6.73
C GLN A 49 1.22 6.22 -5.38
N LEU A 50 1.70 7.47 -5.39
CA LEU A 50 1.73 8.34 -4.22
C LEU A 50 0.75 9.48 -4.40
N GLU A 51 -0.07 9.75 -3.37
CA GLU A 51 -0.90 10.95 -3.26
C GLU A 51 -0.08 12.12 -2.72
N THR A 52 0.97 11.82 -1.93
CA THR A 52 1.90 12.80 -1.39
C THR A 52 3.30 12.20 -1.37
N CYS A 53 4.27 12.94 -1.89
CA CYS A 53 5.67 12.53 -1.88
C CYS A 53 6.40 13.20 -0.71
N PRO A 54 6.85 12.45 0.31
CA PRO A 54 7.60 13.02 1.42
C PRO A 54 9.01 13.44 0.97
N ILE A 55 9.50 14.56 1.49
CA ILE A 55 10.83 15.11 1.15
C ILE A 55 11.96 14.33 1.84
N ASN A 56 11.66 13.70 2.98
CA ASN A 56 12.60 12.93 3.79
C ASN A 56 11.93 11.66 4.36
N GLY A 57 12.71 10.84 5.05
CA GLY A 57 12.20 9.61 5.69
C GLY A 57 12.23 8.40 4.78
N ARG A 58 11.36 7.41 5.05
CA ARG A 58 11.24 6.17 4.27
C ARG A 58 9.80 5.83 3.96
N ILE A 59 9.55 5.27 2.78
CA ILE A 59 8.26 4.69 2.41
C ILE A 59 8.34 3.18 2.65
N VAL A 60 7.39 2.65 3.40
CA VAL A 60 7.28 1.23 3.74
C VAL A 60 6.00 0.68 3.12
N LEU A 61 6.12 -0.40 2.34
CA LEU A 61 4.99 -1.12 1.76
C LEU A 61 4.54 -2.22 2.73
N ARG A 62 3.24 -2.28 3.03
CA ARG A 62 2.65 -3.28 3.93
C ARG A 62 1.34 -3.82 3.35
N LEU A 63 1.04 -5.07 3.61
CA LEU A 63 -0.26 -5.64 3.24
C LEU A 63 -1.39 -4.83 3.90
N PRO A 64 -2.55 -4.66 3.24
CA PRO A 64 -3.75 -4.18 3.89
C PRO A 64 -4.04 -5.01 5.15
N LEU A 65 -4.50 -4.35 6.23
CA LEU A 65 -4.99 -5.05 7.41
C LEU A 65 -6.33 -5.70 7.05
N GLU A 66 -6.52 -6.98 7.39
CA GLU A 66 -7.69 -7.79 6.99
C GLU A 66 -9.05 -7.29 7.52
N ASP A 67 -9.09 -6.23 8.33
CA ASP A 67 -10.33 -5.72 8.98
C ASP A 67 -10.63 -4.24 8.72
N ALA A 68 -9.95 -3.57 7.78
CA ALA A 68 -10.28 -2.20 7.45
C ALA A 68 -11.41 -2.17 6.39
N PRO A 69 -12.59 -1.58 6.66
CA PRO A 69 -13.63 -1.45 5.65
C PRO A 69 -13.07 -0.69 4.44
N GLU A 70 -13.11 -1.35 3.29
CA GLU A 70 -12.80 -0.80 1.97
C GLU A 70 -13.45 0.58 1.82
N THR A 71 -12.65 1.64 1.88
CA THR A 71 -13.10 2.98 1.48
C THR A 71 -13.03 3.02 -0.03
N SER A 72 -14.07 2.47 -0.66
CA SER A 72 -14.35 2.63 -2.09
C SER A 72 -14.48 4.12 -2.39
N ASN A 73 -13.39 4.78 -2.78
CA ASN A 73 -13.48 6.08 -3.44
C ASN A 73 -13.98 5.85 -4.87
N ASP A 74 -15.28 5.58 -4.99
CA ASP A 74 -16.06 5.80 -6.20
C ASP A 74 -16.25 7.31 -6.37
N ALA A 75 -15.17 8.01 -6.67
CA ALA A 75 -15.21 9.41 -7.07
C ALA A 75 -15.38 9.46 -8.59
N GLY A 76 -16.66 9.39 -9.00
CA GLY A 76 -17.23 9.98 -10.21
C GLY A 76 -16.34 10.16 -11.43
N ARG A 77 -16.44 9.24 -12.38
CA ARG A 77 -16.37 9.60 -13.81
C ARG A 77 -17.77 10.02 -14.25
N SER A 78 -18.00 11.33 -14.30
CA SER A 78 -19.08 11.94 -15.08
C SER A 78 -18.86 11.70 -16.57
#